data_AF-A0A7K0VRI0-F1
#
_entry.id   AF-A0A7K0VRI0-F1
#
_cell.length_a   1.000
_cell.length_b   1.000
_cell.length_c   1.000
_cell.angle_alpha   90.00
_cell.angle_beta   90.00
_cell.angle_gamma   90.00
#
_symmetry.space_group_name_H-M   'P 1'
#
loop_
_entity.id
_entity.type
_entity.pdbx_description
1 polymer ?
#
loop_
_entity_poly.entity_id
_entity_poly.type
_entity_poly.pdbx_seq_one_letter_code
_entity_poly.pdbx_strand_id
1 'polypeptide(L)'
;MAGNSSRKGAVRASKKGPSSGSGGNNKKRLSGKGPTPKAEDRPYHAAAKRKKAASKDTRERAPRQKSARPKGGGELVAGRNAVVEALRAGVPAIELIVARSIDVDDRITESLQLALSAHLPIREVHRAEVEGLSGSSQGILLAIKPYQYSSFEEIMQRATKPN
;
A
#
# COMPACT_ATOMS: atom_id res chain seq x y z
N MET A 1 30.32 54.46 -80.80
CA MET A 1 31.24 53.30 -80.71
C MET A 1 30.46 52.01 -80.85
N ALA A 2 30.97 51.09 -81.66
CA ALA A 2 30.42 49.77 -81.91
C ALA A 2 30.74 48.78 -80.78
N GLY A 3 29.83 47.81 -80.59
CA GLY A 3 30.12 46.39 -80.32
C GLY A 3 31.02 45.99 -79.16
N ASN A 4 30.42 45.41 -78.11
CA ASN A 4 31.03 44.24 -77.48
C ASN A 4 29.97 43.26 -76.94
N SER A 5 29.15 42.71 -77.84
CA SER A 5 28.38 41.49 -77.54
C SER A 5 29.26 40.27 -77.81
N SER A 6 30.11 39.91 -76.85
CA SER A 6 30.82 38.63 -76.92
C SER A 6 29.81 37.50 -76.71
N ARG A 7 29.48 36.76 -77.78
CA ARG A 7 28.76 35.48 -77.69
C ARG A 7 29.55 34.56 -76.75
N LYS A 8 29.00 34.27 -75.57
CA LYS A 8 29.55 33.21 -74.70
C LYS A 8 29.29 31.87 -75.39
N GLY A 9 30.34 31.28 -75.96
CA GLY A 9 30.32 29.91 -76.46
C GLY A 9 29.96 28.90 -75.35
N ALA A 10 29.53 27.71 -75.76
CA ALA A 10 29.12 26.65 -74.84
C ALA A 10 30.25 26.27 -73.86
N VAL A 11 30.01 26.45 -72.56
CA VAL A 11 30.92 26.02 -71.50
C VAL A 11 30.89 24.50 -71.43
N ARG A 12 31.97 23.82 -71.82
CA ARG A 12 32.09 22.36 -71.62
C ARG A 12 32.41 22.10 -70.15
N ALA A 13 31.43 21.62 -69.39
CA ALA A 13 31.64 21.14 -68.03
C ALA A 13 32.46 19.83 -68.05
N SER A 14 33.57 19.79 -67.32
CA SER A 14 34.34 18.56 -67.08
C SER A 14 33.51 17.58 -66.26
N LYS A 15 33.34 16.34 -66.76
CA LYS A 15 32.57 15.27 -66.08
C LYS A 15 33.21 14.98 -64.72
N LYS A 16 32.39 14.94 -63.66
CA LYS A 16 32.79 14.59 -62.29
C LYS A 16 33.46 13.20 -62.32
N GLY A 17 34.73 13.14 -61.89
CA GLY A 17 35.44 11.87 -61.74
C GLY A 17 34.75 10.95 -60.72
N PRO A 18 35.05 9.63 -60.72
CA PRO A 18 34.45 8.70 -59.79
C PRO A 18 34.71 9.15 -58.34
N SER A 19 33.65 9.12 -57.53
CA SER A 19 33.74 9.41 -56.10
C SER A 19 34.75 8.44 -55.47
N SER A 20 35.80 8.96 -54.83
CA SER A 20 36.62 8.15 -53.94
C SER A 20 35.68 7.47 -52.92
N GLY A 21 35.72 6.14 -52.87
CA GLY A 21 34.83 5.35 -52.02
C GLY A 21 35.00 5.73 -50.56
N SER A 22 33.95 5.59 -49.76
CA SER A 22 33.93 6.00 -48.34
C SER A 22 34.79 5.13 -47.41
N GLY A 23 35.82 4.46 -47.94
CA GLY A 23 36.61 3.40 -47.31
C GLY A 23 37.35 3.80 -46.02
N GLY A 24 37.36 5.08 -45.66
CA GLY A 24 37.82 5.58 -44.35
C GLY A 24 36.82 6.46 -43.61
N ASN A 25 35.70 6.82 -44.25
CA ASN A 25 34.67 7.67 -43.66
C ASN A 25 33.81 6.79 -42.74
N ASN A 26 34.07 6.91 -41.44
CA ASN A 26 33.48 6.15 -40.32
C ASN A 26 34.28 4.94 -39.81
N LYS A 27 35.60 5.08 -39.57
CA LYS A 27 36.40 4.09 -38.81
C LYS A 27 35.75 3.63 -37.49
N LYS A 28 35.01 4.52 -36.80
CA LYS A 28 34.23 4.19 -35.58
C LYS A 28 33.08 3.20 -35.79
N ARG A 29 32.58 3.04 -37.02
CA ARG A 29 31.57 2.01 -37.36
C ARG A 29 32.21 0.65 -37.65
N LEU A 30 33.48 0.66 -38.08
CA LEU A 30 34.29 -0.54 -38.34
C LEU A 30 34.95 -1.08 -37.07
N SER A 31 35.15 -0.26 -36.03
CA SER A 31 35.58 -0.75 -34.72
C SER A 31 34.48 -1.61 -34.10
N GLY A 32 34.82 -2.84 -33.74
CA GLY A 32 33.92 -3.73 -33.00
C GLY A 32 33.44 -3.05 -31.73
N LYS A 33 32.12 -3.03 -31.51
CA LYS A 33 31.56 -2.60 -30.24
C LYS A 33 32.04 -3.60 -29.19
N GLY A 34 32.60 -3.11 -28.08
CA GLY A 34 33.22 -3.91 -27.03
C GLY A 34 32.35 -5.05 -26.52
N PRO A 35 32.91 -5.94 -25.67
CA PRO A 35 32.23 -7.16 -25.24
C PRO A 35 30.82 -6.85 -24.74
N THR A 36 29.83 -7.59 -25.23
CA THR A 36 28.44 -7.35 -24.85
C THR A 36 28.28 -7.49 -23.34
N PRO A 37 27.65 -6.53 -22.63
CA PRO A 37 27.49 -6.55 -21.18
C PRO A 37 26.92 -7.88 -20.67
N LYS A 38 27.14 -8.23 -19.39
CA LYS A 38 26.57 -9.46 -18.81
C LYS A 38 25.03 -9.44 -18.92
N ALA A 39 24.42 -10.61 -19.08
CA ALA A 39 22.97 -10.78 -19.28
C ALA A 39 22.08 -10.07 -18.24
N GLU A 40 22.58 -9.89 -17.02
CA GLU A 40 21.88 -9.22 -15.92
C GLU A 40 21.83 -7.69 -16.05
N ASP A 41 22.80 -7.09 -16.75
CA ASP A 41 22.97 -5.63 -16.81
C ASP A 41 22.44 -5.04 -18.11
N ARG A 42 21.91 -5.89 -19.00
CA ARG A 42 21.28 -5.49 -20.26
C ARG A 42 19.84 -5.01 -20.00
N PRO A 43 19.49 -3.73 -20.27
CA PRO A 43 18.21 -3.13 -19.88
C PRO A 43 16.92 -3.85 -20.35
N TYR A 44 17.00 -4.67 -21.40
CA TYR A 44 15.87 -5.39 -21.98
C TYR A 44 16.02 -6.92 -21.97
N HIS A 45 17.05 -7.46 -21.31
CA HIS A 45 17.28 -8.90 -21.24
C HIS A 45 16.45 -9.55 -20.11
N ALA A 46 16.03 -10.81 -20.30
CA ALA A 46 15.17 -11.51 -19.34
C ALA A 46 15.79 -11.61 -17.94
N ALA A 47 17.12 -11.80 -17.85
CA ALA A 47 17.83 -11.85 -16.57
C ALA A 47 17.80 -10.50 -15.83
N ALA A 48 17.93 -9.38 -16.53
CA ALA A 48 17.80 -8.05 -15.94
C ALA A 48 16.37 -7.79 -15.41
N LYS A 49 15.35 -8.26 -16.14
CA LYS A 49 13.96 -8.21 -15.69
C LYS A 49 13.74 -9.05 -14.43
N ARG A 50 14.30 -10.27 -14.37
CA ARG A 50 14.22 -11.16 -13.20
C ARG A 50 14.91 -10.56 -11.96
N LYS A 51 16.09 -9.96 -12.13
CA LYS A 51 16.83 -9.29 -11.03
C LYS A 51 16.07 -8.08 -10.48
N LYS A 52 15.47 -7.26 -11.35
CA LYS A 52 14.59 -6.14 -10.96
C LYS A 52 13.30 -6.61 -10.28
N ALA A 53 12.74 -7.75 -10.68
CA ALA A 53 11.55 -8.32 -10.03
C ALA A 53 11.87 -8.86 -8.62
N ALA A 54 12.98 -9.59 -8.47
CA ALA A 54 13.41 -10.11 -7.16
C ALA A 54 13.75 -9.01 -6.15
N SER A 55 14.32 -7.88 -6.60
CA SER A 55 14.58 -6.72 -5.73
C SER A 55 13.32 -5.92 -5.36
N LYS A 56 12.23 -6.02 -6.14
CA LYS A 56 10.91 -5.48 -5.76
C LYS A 56 10.20 -6.39 -4.77
N ASP A 57 10.24 -7.70 -4.99
CA ASP A 57 9.57 -8.69 -4.14
C ASP A 57 10.11 -8.66 -2.70
N THR A 58 11.43 -8.43 -2.54
CA THR A 58 12.05 -8.25 -1.21
C THR A 58 11.70 -6.93 -0.50
N ARG A 59 11.29 -5.90 -1.23
CA ARG A 59 10.84 -4.61 -0.65
C ARG A 59 9.35 -4.60 -0.32
N GLU A 60 8.56 -5.43 -0.99
CA GLU A 60 7.11 -5.58 -0.75
C GLU A 60 6.78 -6.76 0.19
N ARG A 61 7.74 -7.65 0.46
CA ARG A 61 7.70 -8.64 1.56
C ARG A 61 8.18 -8.09 2.91
N ALA A 62 7.91 -6.81 3.21
CA ALA A 62 7.59 -6.54 4.62
C ALA A 62 6.34 -7.39 4.91
N PRO A 63 6.35 -8.29 5.92
CA PRO A 63 5.19 -9.11 6.18
C PRO A 63 4.03 -8.15 6.39
N ARG A 64 3.04 -8.17 5.48
CA ARG A 64 1.69 -7.68 5.81
C ARG A 64 1.33 -8.48 7.04
N GLN A 65 1.56 -7.90 8.21
CA GLN A 65 1.00 -8.36 9.45
C GLN A 65 -0.49 -8.39 9.14
N LYS A 66 -1.01 -9.59 8.85
CA LYS A 66 -2.43 -9.86 9.04
C LYS A 66 -2.69 -9.30 10.42
N SER A 67 -3.47 -8.22 10.47
CA SER A 67 -3.82 -7.50 11.68
C SER A 67 -4.08 -8.56 12.73
N ALA A 68 -3.11 -8.71 13.63
CA ALA A 68 -3.22 -9.70 14.67
C ALA A 68 -4.41 -9.22 15.48
N ARG A 69 -5.55 -9.89 15.29
CA ARG A 69 -6.69 -9.77 16.20
C ARG A 69 -6.08 -9.76 17.60
N PRO A 70 -6.38 -8.76 18.44
CA PRO A 70 -5.64 -8.51 19.67
C PRO A 70 -5.42 -9.82 20.41
N LYS A 71 -4.20 -10.05 20.90
CA LYS A 71 -3.72 -11.35 21.42
C LYS A 71 -4.50 -11.89 22.65
N GLY A 72 -5.59 -11.25 23.07
CA GLY A 72 -6.61 -11.86 23.91
C GLY A 72 -7.84 -12.08 23.04
N GLY A 73 -8.24 -13.35 22.85
CA GLY A 73 -9.29 -13.78 21.93
C GLY A 73 -10.71 -13.32 22.29
N GLY A 74 -10.89 -12.03 22.58
CA GLY A 74 -12.16 -11.36 22.81
C GLY A 74 -12.84 -10.91 21.53
N GLU A 75 -14.11 -10.54 21.69
CA GLU A 75 -14.88 -9.87 20.65
C GLU A 75 -14.64 -8.35 20.73
N LEU A 76 -14.90 -7.65 19.63
CA LEU A 76 -14.67 -6.20 19.53
C LEU A 76 -16.00 -5.52 19.21
N VAL A 77 -16.38 -4.55 20.03
CA VAL A 77 -17.46 -3.60 19.75
C VAL A 77 -16.82 -2.34 19.20
N ALA A 78 -17.32 -1.84 18.07
CA ALA A 78 -16.70 -0.75 17.31
C ALA A 78 -17.67 0.41 17.07
N GLY A 79 -17.18 1.64 17.23
CA GLY A 79 -17.97 2.86 16.98
C GLY A 79 -18.47 3.51 18.27
N ARG A 80 -18.71 4.83 18.22
CA ARG A 80 -19.01 5.64 19.43
C ARG A 80 -20.28 5.19 20.13
N ASN A 81 -21.37 5.03 19.39
CA ASN A 81 -22.66 4.64 19.94
C ASN A 81 -22.63 3.21 20.51
N ALA A 82 -22.09 2.25 19.74
CA ALA A 82 -22.06 0.87 20.15
C ALA A 82 -21.24 0.68 21.44
N VAL A 83 -20.13 1.41 21.58
CA VAL A 83 -19.29 1.38 22.78
C VAL A 83 -20.00 1.99 23.99
N VAL A 84 -20.64 3.16 23.85
CA VAL A 84 -21.32 3.79 24.99
C VAL A 84 -22.49 2.93 25.49
N GLU A 85 -23.25 2.34 24.57
CA GLU A 85 -24.36 1.45 24.93
C GLU A 85 -23.88 0.15 25.59
N ALA A 86 -22.79 -0.43 25.09
CA ALA A 86 -22.19 -1.61 25.72
C ALA A 86 -21.71 -1.32 27.15
N LEU A 87 -21.12 -0.14 27.39
CA LEU A 87 -20.69 0.29 28.71
C LEU A 87 -21.89 0.56 29.63
N ARG A 88 -22.95 1.21 29.14
CA ARG A 88 -24.21 1.45 29.88
C ARG A 88 -24.89 0.14 30.29
N ALA A 89 -24.88 -0.85 29.40
CA ALA A 89 -25.45 -2.17 29.67
C ALA A 89 -24.58 -3.03 30.60
N GLY A 90 -23.41 -2.55 31.03
CA GLY A 90 -22.51 -3.30 31.91
C GLY A 90 -21.91 -4.54 31.25
N VAL A 91 -21.71 -4.51 29.94
CA VAL A 91 -21.12 -5.65 29.21
C VAL A 91 -19.71 -5.94 29.76
N PRO A 92 -19.37 -7.21 30.08
CA PRO A 92 -18.04 -7.56 30.58
C PRO A 92 -16.92 -7.25 29.59
N ALA A 93 -16.28 -6.09 29.78
CA ALA A 93 -15.19 -5.60 28.96
C ALA A 93 -13.81 -5.97 29.53
N ILE A 94 -12.82 -5.98 28.65
CA ILE A 94 -11.40 -6.27 28.95
C ILE A 94 -10.60 -4.97 28.91
N GLU A 95 -10.78 -4.18 27.85
CA GLU A 95 -10.09 -2.89 27.67
C GLU A 95 -10.92 -1.96 26.77
N LEU A 96 -10.77 -0.65 26.97
CA LEU A 96 -11.24 0.38 26.05
C LEU A 96 -10.06 0.88 25.22
N ILE A 97 -10.17 0.84 23.89
CA ILE A 97 -9.13 1.29 22.98
C ILE A 97 -9.59 2.58 22.30
N VAL A 98 -8.78 3.63 22.40
CA VAL A 98 -9.10 4.96 21.87
C VAL A 98 -8.02 5.40 20.89
N ALA A 99 -8.41 5.90 19.73
CA ALA A 99 -7.50 6.49 18.77
C ALA A 99 -6.96 7.82 19.31
N ARG A 100 -5.65 8.03 19.11
CA ARG A 100 -5.05 9.35 19.33
C ARG A 100 -5.74 10.43 18.49
N SER A 101 -5.91 11.59 19.09
CA SER A 101 -6.52 12.78 18.45
C SER A 101 -7.93 12.52 17.92
N ILE A 102 -8.73 11.69 18.60
CA ILE A 102 -10.15 11.55 18.31
C ILE A 102 -10.90 12.83 18.73
N ASP A 103 -11.87 13.25 17.91
CA ASP A 103 -12.80 14.30 18.30
C ASP A 103 -13.61 13.85 19.50
N VAL A 104 -13.48 14.58 20.61
CA VAL A 104 -14.20 14.31 21.85
C VAL A 104 -15.60 14.92 21.73
N ASP A 105 -16.60 14.06 21.58
CA ASP A 105 -18.00 14.41 21.74
C ASP A 105 -18.55 13.91 23.09
N ASP A 106 -19.82 14.18 23.37
CA ASP A 106 -20.48 13.77 24.61
C ASP A 106 -20.40 12.25 24.83
N ARG A 107 -20.49 11.46 23.75
CA ARG A 107 -20.46 9.99 23.81
C ARG A 107 -19.08 9.46 24.12
N ILE A 108 -18.04 10.07 23.56
CA ILE A 108 -16.65 9.74 23.90
C ILE A 108 -16.38 10.08 25.37
N THR A 109 -16.81 11.27 25.80
CA THR A 109 -16.66 11.71 27.20
C THR A 109 -17.34 10.75 28.16
N GLU A 110 -18.59 10.39 27.88
CA GLU A 110 -19.34 9.42 28.69
C GLU A 110 -18.69 8.03 28.66
N SER A 111 -18.24 7.56 27.49
CA SER A 111 -17.54 6.26 27.38
C SER A 111 -16.28 6.22 28.24
N LEU A 112 -15.50 7.31 28.27
CA LEU A 112 -14.31 7.42 29.12
C LEU A 112 -14.68 7.41 30.61
N GLN A 113 -15.73 8.14 31.01
CA GLN A 113 -16.20 8.17 32.39
C GLN A 113 -16.71 6.80 32.86
N LEU A 114 -17.49 6.11 32.02
CA LEU A 114 -18.01 4.76 32.32
C LEU A 114 -16.86 3.75 32.39
N ALA A 115 -15.87 3.83 31.50
CA ALA A 115 -14.70 2.97 31.54
C ALA A 115 -13.86 3.17 32.80
N LEU A 116 -13.66 4.43 33.23
CA LEU A 116 -12.97 4.74 34.49
C LEU A 116 -13.75 4.20 35.70
N SER A 117 -15.07 4.39 35.72
CA SER A 117 -15.95 3.89 36.79
C SER A 117 -15.92 2.36 36.87
N ALA A 118 -15.88 1.68 35.72
CA ALA A 118 -15.74 0.23 35.61
C ALA A 118 -14.30 -0.27 35.81
N HIS A 119 -13.33 0.61 36.11
CA HIS A 119 -11.91 0.29 36.30
C HIS A 119 -11.30 -0.44 35.08
N LEU A 120 -11.78 -0.11 33.88
CA LEU A 120 -11.28 -0.68 32.64
C LEU A 120 -9.97 0.01 32.23
N PRO A 121 -8.95 -0.75 31.80
CA PRO A 121 -7.76 -0.16 31.22
C PRO A 121 -8.11 0.55 29.91
N ILE A 122 -7.63 1.80 29.78
CA ILE A 122 -7.80 2.62 28.58
C ILE A 122 -6.48 2.64 27.82
N ARG A 123 -6.49 2.14 26.59
CA ARG A 123 -5.31 2.03 25.74
C ARG A 123 -5.40 3.00 24.56
N GLU A 124 -4.49 3.96 24.52
CA GLU A 124 -4.38 4.90 23.41
C GLU A 124 -3.47 4.36 22.30
N VAL A 125 -3.99 4.28 21.08
CA VAL A 125 -3.28 3.72 19.92
C VAL A 125 -3.35 4.66 18.71
N HIS A 126 -2.49 4.44 17.71
CA HIS A 126 -2.59 5.23 16.48
C HIS A 126 -3.89 4.94 15.75
N ARG A 127 -4.44 5.95 15.08
CA ARG A 127 -5.70 5.84 14.34
C ARG A 127 -5.70 4.69 13.32
N ALA A 128 -4.57 4.49 12.63
CA ALA A 128 -4.40 3.41 11.66
C ALA A 128 -4.53 2.01 12.29
N GLU A 129 -4.17 1.84 13.57
CA GLU A 129 -4.32 0.57 14.28
C GLU A 129 -5.79 0.29 14.58
N VAL A 130 -6.54 1.31 15.02
CA VAL A 130 -7.99 1.19 15.31
C VAL A 130 -8.77 0.88 14.03
N GLU A 131 -8.48 1.60 12.95
CA GLU A 131 -9.10 1.40 11.63
C GLU A 131 -8.73 0.04 11.03
N GLY A 132 -7.53 -0.46 11.31
CA GLY A 132 -7.09 -1.81 10.90
C GLY A 132 -7.80 -2.95 11.65
N LEU A 133 -8.33 -2.69 12.85
CA LEU A 133 -9.13 -3.64 13.63
C LEU A 133 -10.61 -3.64 13.22
N SER A 134 -11.18 -2.46 12.98
CA SER A 134 -12.53 -2.31 12.44
C SER A 134 -12.67 -1.02 11.64
N GLY A 135 -13.14 -1.16 10.39
CA GLY A 135 -13.36 -0.03 9.48
C GLY A 135 -14.49 0.92 9.90
N SER A 136 -15.39 0.49 10.78
CA SER A 136 -16.50 1.31 11.32
C SER A 136 -16.25 1.84 12.73
N SER A 137 -15.01 1.74 13.23
CA SER A 137 -14.66 2.07 14.62
C SER A 137 -14.83 3.54 15.01
N GLN A 138 -14.78 4.47 14.06
CA GLN A 138 -14.87 5.93 14.33
C GLN A 138 -13.84 6.42 15.38
N GLY A 139 -12.74 5.66 15.56
CA GLY A 139 -11.68 5.95 16.52
C GLY A 139 -11.87 5.39 17.93
N ILE A 140 -12.90 4.58 18.21
CA ILE A 140 -13.09 3.94 19.52
C ILE A 140 -13.53 2.48 19.39
N LEU A 141 -12.96 1.62 20.23
CA LEU A 141 -13.27 0.20 20.30
C LEU A 141 -13.37 -0.24 21.76
N LEU A 142 -14.25 -1.18 22.04
CA LEU A 142 -14.33 -1.87 23.32
C LEU A 142 -14.03 -3.35 23.09
N ALA A 143 -12.97 -3.85 23.71
CA ALA A 143 -12.68 -5.28 23.71
C ALA A 143 -13.51 -5.95 24.82
N ILE A 144 -14.33 -6.93 24.45
CA ILE A 144 -15.21 -7.64 25.37
C ILE A 144 -14.81 -9.10 25.49
N LYS A 145 -15.20 -9.72 26.61
CA LYS A 145 -15.06 -11.17 26.76
C LYS A 145 -15.91 -11.88 25.70
N PRO A 146 -15.47 -13.03 25.17
CA PRO A 146 -16.28 -13.83 24.25
C PRO A 146 -17.64 -14.14 24.84
N TYR A 147 -18.69 -14.05 24.03
CA TYR A 147 -20.02 -14.36 24.51
C TYR A 147 -20.12 -15.87 24.80
N GLN A 148 -20.51 -16.21 26.03
CA GLN A 148 -20.76 -17.59 26.42
C GLN A 148 -22.19 -17.96 26.01
N TYR A 149 -22.31 -18.66 24.88
CA TYR A 149 -23.60 -19.21 24.46
C TYR A 149 -23.97 -20.42 25.32
N SER A 150 -25.22 -20.46 25.75
CA SER A 150 -25.79 -21.68 26.33
C SER A 150 -25.84 -22.80 25.29
N SER A 151 -25.60 -24.02 25.75
CA SER A 151 -25.74 -25.19 24.88
C SER A 151 -27.22 -25.42 24.53
N PHE A 152 -27.48 -26.13 23.43
CA PHE A 152 -28.85 -26.49 23.04
C PHE A 152 -29.58 -27.23 24.18
N GLU A 153 -28.89 -28.12 24.87
CA GLU A 153 -29.43 -28.91 25.97
C GLU A 153 -29.84 -28.02 27.16
N GLU A 154 -29.01 -27.04 27.54
CA GLU A 154 -29.34 -26.07 28.60
C GLU A 154 -30.58 -25.25 28.26
N ILE A 155 -30.73 -24.85 26.99
CA ILE A 155 -31.89 -24.10 26.53
C ILE A 155 -33.16 -24.95 26.66
N MET A 156 -33.12 -26.22 26.22
CA MET A 156 -34.26 -27.14 26.35
C MET A 156 -34.62 -27.42 27.82
N GLN A 157 -33.61 -27.58 28.69
CA GLN A 157 -33.84 -27.77 30.13
C GLN A 157 -34.52 -26.56 30.78
N ARG A 158 -34.09 -25.32 30.47
CA ARG A 158 -34.74 -24.09 30.94
C ARG A 158 -36.18 -23.95 30.42
N ALA A 159 -36.43 -24.33 29.18
CA ALA A 159 -37.78 -24.31 28.62
C ALA A 159 -38.72 -25.31 29.32
N THR A 160 -38.19 -26.46 29.76
CA THR A 160 -38.98 -27.52 30.43
C THR A 160 -39.28 -27.17 31.90
N LYS A 161 -38.39 -26.41 32.55
CA LYS A 161 -38.59 -25.88 33.91
C LYS A 161 -38.55 -24.35 33.87
N PRO A 162 -39.63 -23.70 33.41
CA PRO A 162 -39.73 -22.25 33.54
C PRO A 162 -39.74 -21.91 35.03
N ASN A 163 -38.80 -21.06 35.44
CA ASN A 163 -38.85 -20.40 36.75
C ASN A 163 -39.99 -19.37 36.76
#